data_AF-A0A2V7LDS0-F1
#
_entry.id   AF-A0A2V7LDS0-F1
#
_cell.length_a   1.000
_cell.length_b   1.000
_cell.length_c   1.000
_cell.angle_alpha   90.00
_cell.angle_beta   90.00
_cell.angle_gamma   90.00
#
_symmetry.space_group_name_H-M   'P 1'
#
loop_
_entity.id
_entity.type
_entity.pdbx_description
1 polymer ?
#
loop_
_entity_poly.entity_id
_entity_poly.type
_entity_poly.pdbx_seq_one_letter_code
_entity_poly.pdbx_strand_id
1 'polypeptide(L)'
;MLVGETIRVALEALRANKLRSLLTMLGIIIGVGAVITMIALGSGAQKSVQDRIQALGPTLLSVYPGQSFNRGVASDQRVSLTMDDDTALANNARFVT
;
A
#
# COMPACT_ATOMS: atom_id res chain seq x y z
N MET A 1 40.48 -4.37 -33.22
CA MET A 1 41.55 -4.19 -32.21
C MET A 1 41.40 -2.92 -31.37
N LEU A 2 40.42 -2.04 -31.60
CA LEU A 2 40.28 -0.80 -30.83
C LEU A 2 39.62 -0.97 -29.44
N VAL A 3 38.51 -1.73 -29.37
CA VAL A 3 37.73 -1.88 -28.11
C VAL A 3 38.55 -2.51 -26.98
N GLY A 4 39.36 -3.53 -27.29
CA GLY A 4 40.21 -4.19 -26.29
C GLY A 4 41.29 -3.26 -25.72
N GLU A 5 41.88 -2.42 -26.58
CA GLU A 5 42.85 -1.39 -26.18
C GLU A 5 42.20 -0.35 -25.27
N THR A 6 41.00 0.14 -25.63
CA THR A 6 40.27 1.15 -24.84
C THR A 6 39.88 0.62 -23.46
N ILE A 7 39.42 -0.63 -23.37
CA ILE A 7 39.11 -1.26 -22.08
C ILE A 7 40.37 -1.39 -21.22
N ARG A 8 41.50 -1.80 -21.82
CA ARG A 8 42.79 -1.93 -21.10
C ARG A 8 43.24 -0.59 -20.53
N VAL A 9 43.20 0.48 -21.34
CA VAL A 9 43.56 1.84 -20.90
C VAL A 9 42.63 2.34 -19.79
N ALA A 10 41.32 2.09 -19.90
CA ALA A 10 40.35 2.47 -18.86
C ALA A 10 40.62 1.76 -17.52
N LEU A 11 40.91 0.46 -17.54
CA LEU A 11 41.27 -0.32 -16.35
C LEU A 11 42.55 0.19 -15.69
N GLU A 12 43.54 0.59 -16.48
CA GLU A 12 44.80 1.14 -15.99
C GLU A 12 44.59 2.52 -15.34
N ALA A 13 43.77 3.38 -15.95
CA ALA A 13 43.39 4.67 -15.39
C ALA A 13 42.62 4.55 -14.06
N LEU A 14 41.70 3.58 -13.93
CA LEU A 14 41.01 3.26 -12.68
C LEU A 14 41.98 2.78 -11.59
N ARG A 15 42.98 1.95 -11.97
CA ARG A 15 44.02 1.47 -11.04
C ARG A 15 44.98 2.57 -10.61
N ALA A 16 45.21 3.60 -11.42
CA ALA A 16 46.03 4.74 -11.06
C ALA A 16 45.35 5.65 -10.01
N ASN A 17 44.02 5.76 -10.02
CA ASN A 17 43.25 6.63 -9.13
C ASN A 17 42.33 5.86 -8.17
N LYS A 18 42.87 4.84 -7.49
CA LYS A 18 42.10 3.88 -6.66
C LYS A 18 41.13 4.54 -5.68
N LEU A 19 41.59 5.57 -4.94
CA LEU A 19 40.75 6.25 -3.94
C LEU A 19 39.57 6.96 -4.59
N ARG A 20 39.82 7.74 -5.64
CA ARG A 20 38.75 8.47 -6.35
C ARG A 20 37.74 7.50 -6.94
N SER A 21 38.21 6.48 -7.65
CA SER A 21 37.35 5.46 -8.27
C SER A 21 36.54 4.67 -7.23
N LEU A 22 37.13 4.32 -6.08
CA LEU A 22 36.41 3.65 -4.99
C LEU A 22 35.31 4.54 -4.41
N LEU A 23 35.61 5.80 -4.11
CA LEU A 23 34.64 6.72 -3.52
C LEU A 23 33.48 7.01 -4.47
N THR A 24 33.73 7.15 -5.78
CA THR A 24 32.65 7.34 -6.77
C THR A 24 31.77 6.10 -6.90
N MET A 25 32.38 4.90 -6.93
CA MET A 25 31.61 3.65 -6.96
C MET A 25 30.78 3.46 -5.70
N LEU A 26 31.36 3.74 -4.53
CA LEU A 26 30.68 3.62 -3.24
C LEU A 26 29.46 4.55 -3.16
N GLY A 27 29.56 5.78 -3.66
CA GLY A 27 28.42 6.69 -3.76
C GLY A 27 27.28 6.14 -4.61
N ILE A 28 27.58 5.55 -5.77
CA ILE A 28 26.57 4.95 -6.66
C ILE A 28 25.93 3.72 -6.00
N ILE A 29 26.72 2.84 -5.38
CA ILE A 29 26.23 1.63 -4.71
C ILE A 29 25.26 2.00 -3.58
N ILE A 30 25.65 2.92 -2.70
CA ILE A 30 24.80 3.36 -1.59
C ILE A 30 23.58 4.12 -2.11
N GLY A 31 23.76 5.02 -3.08
CA GLY A 31 22.67 5.82 -3.64
C GLY A 31 21.59 4.96 -4.29
N VAL A 32 21.98 4.06 -5.20
CA VAL A 32 21.04 3.16 -5.87
C VAL A 32 20.45 2.15 -4.87
N GLY A 33 21.26 1.64 -3.94
CA GLY A 33 20.80 0.73 -2.90
C GLY A 33 19.71 1.35 -2.03
N ALA A 34 19.89 2.59 -1.57
CA ALA A 34 18.92 3.31 -0.74
C ALA A 34 17.60 3.57 -1.48
N VAL A 35 17.65 3.88 -2.77
CA VAL A 35 16.43 4.08 -3.58
C VAL A 35 15.67 2.77 -3.74
N ILE A 36 16.36 1.67 -4.06
CA ILE A 36 15.73 0.35 -4.21
C ILE A 36 15.09 -0.10 -2.89
N THR A 37 15.80 0.03 -1.77
CA THR A 37 15.28 -0.38 -0.46
C THR A 37 14.07 0.43 -0.05
N MET A 38 14.09 1.75 -0.26
CA MET A 38 12.93 2.62 0.02
C MET A 38 11.70 2.18 -0.80
N ILE A 39 11.86 1.95 -2.10
CA ILE A 39 10.75 1.55 -2.98
C ILE A 39 10.20 0.17 -2.58
N ALA A 40 11.10 -0.78 -2.30
CA ALA A 40 10.72 -2.12 -1.86
C ALA A 40 9.96 -2.09 -0.51
N LEU A 41 10.43 -1.29 0.45
CA LEU A 41 9.74 -1.07 1.72
C LEU A 41 8.38 -0.42 1.53
N GLY A 42 8.30 0.64 0.74
CA GLY A 42 7.05 1.37 0.50
C GLY A 42 5.98 0.50 -0.15
N SER A 43 6.34 -0.18 -1.25
CA SER A 43 5.44 -1.09 -1.95
C SER A 43 5.05 -2.32 -1.10
N GLY A 44 6.00 -2.89 -0.36
CA GLY A 44 5.74 -4.00 0.56
C GLY A 44 4.80 -3.62 1.71
N ALA A 45 4.98 -2.43 2.29
CA ALA A 45 4.10 -1.91 3.33
C ALA A 45 2.69 -1.65 2.79
N GLN A 46 2.59 -1.00 1.62
CA GLN A 46 1.30 -0.77 0.96
C GLN A 46 0.57 -2.09 0.66
N LYS A 47 1.30 -3.10 0.15
CA LYS A 47 0.74 -4.42 -0.10
C LYS A 47 0.26 -5.10 1.20
N SER A 48 1.05 -5.04 2.27
CA SER A 48 0.65 -5.61 3.57
C SER A 48 -0.63 -4.97 4.12
N VAL A 49 -0.76 -3.65 4.00
CA VAL A 49 -1.99 -2.94 4.39
C VAL A 49 -3.16 -3.35 3.50
N GLN A 50 -2.95 -3.42 2.19
CA GLN A 50 -3.98 -3.84 1.25
C GLN A 50 -4.45 -5.27 1.51
N ASP A 51 -3.53 -6.20 1.75
CA ASP A 51 -3.85 -7.60 2.06
C ASP A 51 -4.65 -7.70 3.38
N ARG A 52 -4.34 -6.86 4.39
CA ARG A 52 -5.12 -6.75 5.64
C ARG A 52 -6.52 -6.19 5.40
N ILE A 53 -6.66 -5.16 4.57
CA ILE A 53 -7.96 -4.58 4.22
C ILE A 53 -8.79 -5.60 3.43
N GLN A 54 -8.19 -6.32 2.48
CA GLN A 54 -8.86 -7.38 1.73
C GLN A 54 -9.27 -8.55 2.62
N ALA A 55 -8.49 -8.87 3.66
CA ALA A 55 -8.84 -9.89 4.64
C ALA A 55 -10.08 -9.54 5.49
N LEU A 56 -10.48 -8.26 5.57
CA LEU A 56 -11.78 -7.85 6.13
C LEU A 56 -12.96 -8.19 5.21
N GLY A 57 -12.68 -8.65 3.99
CA GLY A 57 -13.65 -9.06 2.99
C GLY A 57 -14.07 -7.90 2.07
N PRO A 58 -14.31 -8.15 0.77
CA PRO A 58 -14.79 -7.14 -0.19
C PRO A 58 -16.22 -6.63 0.10
N THR A 59 -16.87 -7.10 1.16
CA THR A 59 -18.29 -6.86 1.45
C THR A 59 -18.47 -6.33 2.88
N LEU A 60 -17.89 -5.16 3.17
CA LEU A 60 -18.21 -4.45 4.40
C LEU A 60 -19.58 -3.76 4.26
N LEU A 61 -20.62 -4.39 4.80
CA LEU A 61 -21.95 -3.79 4.94
C LEU A 61 -22.04 -3.08 6.30
N SER A 62 -21.88 -1.75 6.32
CA SER A 62 -22.05 -0.95 7.53
C SER A 62 -23.52 -0.53 7.66
N VAL A 63 -24.22 -1.06 8.68
CA VAL A 63 -25.62 -0.74 8.95
C VAL A 63 -25.70 0.24 10.11
N TYR A 64 -26.36 1.39 9.88
CA TYR A 64 -26.64 2.39 10.90
C TYR A 64 -28.14 2.44 11.17
N PRO A 65 -28.59 2.55 12.43
CA PRO A 65 -30.00 2.71 12.72
C PRO A 65 -30.51 4.05 12.17
N GLY A 66 -31.65 4.01 11.48
CA GLY A 66 -32.34 5.22 11.01
C GLY A 66 -33.02 5.96 12.17
N GLN A 67 -33.16 7.28 12.04
CA GLN A 67 -34.00 8.07 12.96
C GLN A 67 -35.47 7.92 12.58
N SER A 68 -36.32 7.61 13.56
CA SER A 68 -37.76 7.51 13.34
C SER A 68 -38.39 8.91 13.40
N PHE A 69 -39.06 9.30 12.32
CA PHE A 69 -39.83 10.54 12.26
C PHE A 69 -41.31 10.22 12.48
N ASN A 70 -41.91 10.81 13.52
CA ASN A 70 -43.35 10.68 13.75
C ASN A 70 -44.01 12.05 13.54
N ARG A 71 -44.88 12.16 12.53
CA ARG A 71 -45.62 13.40 12.16
C ARG A 71 -44.76 14.67 12.02
N GLY A 72 -43.62 14.57 11.33
CA GLY A 72 -42.79 15.75 11.00
C GLY A 72 -41.96 16.31 12.16
N VAL A 73 -41.97 15.66 13.32
CA VAL A 73 -41.06 15.94 14.43
C VAL A 73 -40.07 14.78 14.53
N ALA A 74 -38.77 15.10 14.57
CA ALA A 74 -37.73 14.11 14.86
C ALA A 74 -38.00 13.55 16.26
N SER A 75 -38.35 12.27 16.36
CA SER A 75 -38.50 11.61 17.65
C SER A 75 -37.11 11.30 18.21
N ASP A 76 -36.85 11.66 19.46
CA ASP A 76 -35.61 11.30 20.18
C ASP A 76 -35.57 9.79 20.54
N GLN A 77 -36.53 9.01 20.03
CA GLN A 77 -36.51 7.56 20.17
C GLN A 77 -35.39 6.98 19.32
N ARG A 78 -34.24 6.78 19.98
CA ARG A 78 -33.09 6.05 19.42
C ARG A 78 -33.56 4.66 19.03
N VAL A 79 -33.75 4.45 17.73
CA VAL A 79 -33.93 3.10 17.20
C VAL A 79 -32.59 2.40 17.43
N SER A 80 -32.55 1.40 18.31
CA SER A 80 -31.34 0.60 18.50
C SER A 80 -31.39 -0.62 17.59
N LEU A 81 -30.26 -0.95 16.97
CA LEU A 81 -30.12 -2.22 16.26
C LEU A 81 -30.35 -3.36 17.25
N THR A 82 -31.29 -4.24 16.93
CA THR A 82 -31.65 -5.40 17.75
C THR A 82 -31.18 -6.66 17.03
N MET A 83 -30.94 -7.76 17.76
CA MET A 83 -30.54 -9.04 17.16
C MET A 83 -31.57 -9.56 16.13
N ASP A 84 -32.83 -9.16 16.27
CA ASP A 84 -33.87 -9.50 15.28
C ASP A 84 -33.61 -8.85 13.90
N ASP A 85 -32.92 -7.71 13.85
CA ASP A 85 -32.56 -7.02 12.61
C ASP A 85 -31.52 -7.80 11.79
N ASP A 86 -30.60 -8.52 12.45
CA ASP A 86 -29.64 -9.41 11.78
C ASP A 86 -30.36 -10.53 11.04
N THR A 87 -31.32 -11.17 11.72
CA THR A 87 -32.16 -12.24 11.15
C THR A 87 -33.05 -11.71 10.02
N ALA A 88 -33.53 -10.46 10.12
CA ALA A 88 -34.31 -9.83 9.07
C ALA A 88 -33.48 -9.53 7.82
N LEU A 89 -32.23 -9.08 7.98
CA LEU A 89 -31.28 -8.86 6.89
C LEU A 89 -30.91 -10.18 6.21
N ALA A 90 -30.62 -11.24 6.95
CA ALA A 90 -30.28 -12.54 6.38
C ALA A 90 -31.40 -13.14 5.51
N ASN A 91 -32.66 -12.94 5.90
CA ASN A 91 -33.81 -13.54 5.22
C ASN A 91 -34.40 -12.66 4.10
N ASN A 92 -34.26 -11.33 4.18
CA ASN A 92 -34.94 -10.40 3.27
C ASN A 92 -33.99 -9.48 2.49
N ALA A 93 -32.67 -9.69 2.55
CA ALA A 93 -31.74 -8.92 1.75
C ALA A 93 -32.01 -9.11 0.25
N ARG A 94 -32.60 -8.08 -0.38
CA ARG A 94 -32.71 -7.99 -1.83
C ARG A 94 -31.47 -7.25 -2.33
N PHE A 95 -30.65 -7.94 -3.13
CA PHE A 95 -29.54 -7.30 -3.83
C PHE A 95 -30.06 -6.17 -4.70
N VAL A 96 -29.66 -4.93 -4.38
CA VAL A 96 -29.86 -3.77 -5.25
C VAL A 96 -28.53 -3.56 -5.96
N THR A 97 -28.56 -3.74 -7.29
CA THR A 97 -27.43 -3.49 -8.19
C THR A 97 -27.27 -2.00 -8.46
#